data_AF-A0A517VAN2-F1
#
_entry.id   AF-A0A517VAN2-F1
#
_cell.length_a   1.000
_cell.length_b   1.000
_cell.length_c   1.000
_cell.angle_alpha   90.00
_cell.angle_beta   90.00
_cell.angle_gamma   90.00
#
_symmetry.space_group_name_H-M   'P 1'
#
loop_
_entity.id
_entity.type
_entity.pdbx_description
1 polymer ?
#
loop_
_entity_poly.entity_id
_entity_poly.type
_entity_poly.pdbx_seq_one_letter_code
_entity_poly.pdbx_strand_id
1 'polypeptide(L)'
;MIFSQSLILSTLMFVLLAVPAIVSSEQKDKPFSIPEIIKKKQVGKWQASKAMLLRSGKQPAVVINAKRTNYELSDGSEKFTISVTAFSDSESGSIWVGREQIGYLEIDNKILGFHVFGEMILWTESILDHDPKSTLPDVTNITNHFEKNVTGGSLQAANNGLTNLKEIDQDSRVFGNGYGSSGGPMPIVTGFQWDRNLLKLSLTEPEKLYEATVWIDVNSREVKKAEEKRSKLGEKLYQEQKAALKAQNEKKENSQ
;
A
#
# COMPACT_ATOMS: atom_id res chain seq x y z
N MET A 1 3.43 38.05 44.59
CA MET A 1 2.38 37.62 43.62
C MET A 1 2.69 38.37 42.34
N ILE A 2 3.11 37.75 41.25
CA ILE A 2 2.36 36.78 40.45
C ILE A 2 3.31 35.64 40.01
N PHE A 3 2.79 34.43 40.12
CA PHE A 3 3.41 33.18 39.73
C PHE A 3 3.32 32.93 38.22
N SER A 4 4.32 32.20 37.72
CA SER A 4 4.26 31.16 36.67
C SER A 4 3.33 31.38 35.47
N GLN A 5 3.89 31.75 34.32
CA GLN A 5 3.42 31.24 33.01
C GLN A 5 4.55 30.99 31.99
N SER A 6 5.79 31.41 32.24
CA SER A 6 6.86 31.32 31.23
C SER A 6 7.74 30.05 31.29
N LEU A 7 7.37 29.03 32.07
CA LEU A 7 8.19 27.82 32.25
C LEU A 7 7.52 26.50 31.87
N ILE A 8 6.36 26.54 31.18
CA ILE A 8 5.65 25.33 30.72
C ILE A 8 5.73 25.14 29.18
N LEU A 9 6.23 26.12 28.44
CA LEU A 9 6.29 26.06 26.97
C LEU A 9 7.62 25.53 26.40
N SER A 10 8.64 25.29 27.22
CA SER A 10 9.95 24.78 26.75
C SER A 10 10.19 23.28 27.01
N THR A 11 9.28 22.59 27.70
CA THR A 11 9.40 21.15 28.00
C THR A 11 8.57 20.25 27.10
N LEU A 12 7.74 20.80 26.19
CA LEU A 12 6.97 20.02 25.22
C LEU A 12 7.62 19.90 23.82
N MET A 13 8.89 20.30 23.69
CA MET A 13 9.62 20.32 22.41
C MET A 13 10.79 19.32 22.35
N PHE A 14 10.87 18.35 23.29
CA PHE A 14 11.99 17.41 23.35
C PHE A 14 11.64 15.93 23.56
N VAL A 15 10.38 15.51 23.37
CA VAL A 15 9.96 14.08 23.50
C VAL A 15 9.47 13.47 22.18
N LEU A 16 9.94 13.96 21.03
CA LEU A 16 9.57 13.40 19.71
C LEU A 16 10.77 13.06 18.80
N LEU A 17 11.98 12.96 19.36
CA LEU A 17 13.19 12.53 18.64
C LEU A 17 13.75 11.21 19.18
N ALA A 18 12.89 10.22 19.32
CA ALA A 18 13.29 8.82 19.42
C ALA A 18 12.35 7.93 18.59
N VAL A 19 12.02 8.37 17.37
CA VAL A 19 11.68 7.42 16.31
C VAL A 19 13.02 6.96 15.78
N PRO A 20 13.42 5.68 15.93
CA PRO A 20 14.59 5.20 15.21
C PRO A 20 14.30 5.47 13.74
N ALA A 21 15.19 6.22 13.10
CA ALA A 21 15.21 6.39 11.66
C ALA A 21 15.03 4.99 11.07
N ILE A 22 13.85 4.72 10.52
CA ILE A 22 13.67 3.61 9.61
C ILE A 22 14.52 4.04 8.42
N VAL A 23 15.75 3.53 8.41
CA VAL A 23 16.62 3.55 7.25
C VAL A 23 15.83 2.82 6.18
N SER A 24 15.12 3.59 5.36
CA SER A 24 14.64 3.15 4.07
C SER A 24 15.89 2.92 3.23
N SER A 25 16.51 1.75 3.41
CA SER A 25 17.40 1.24 2.38
C SER A 25 16.50 0.96 1.18
N GLU A 26 16.60 1.81 0.16
CA GLU A 26 16.24 1.47 -1.21
C GLU A 26 17.05 0.24 -1.62
N GLN A 27 16.60 -0.93 -1.20
CA GLN A 27 17.12 -2.18 -1.68
C GLN A 27 16.33 -2.45 -2.95
N LYS A 28 16.96 -2.16 -4.10
CA LYS A 28 16.46 -2.58 -5.40
C LYS A 28 16.23 -4.09 -5.30
N ASP A 29 14.96 -4.50 -5.32
CA ASP A 29 14.57 -5.91 -5.36
C ASP A 29 15.16 -6.54 -6.62
N LYS A 30 16.36 -7.10 -6.50
CA LYS A 30 16.84 -8.06 -7.49
C LYS A 30 16.06 -9.34 -7.18
N PRO A 31 15.29 -9.89 -8.13
CA PRO A 31 14.57 -11.12 -7.85
C PRO A 31 15.57 -12.20 -7.48
N PHE A 32 15.33 -12.90 -6.38
CA PHE A 32 16.06 -14.10 -6.04
C PHE A 32 16.09 -15.04 -7.25
N SER A 33 17.28 -15.51 -7.61
CA SER A 33 17.49 -16.19 -8.89
C SER A 33 16.83 -17.58 -8.93
N ILE A 34 16.58 -18.19 -7.77
CA ILE A 34 16.11 -19.58 -7.63
C ILE A 34 15.15 -19.66 -6.42
N PRO A 35 13.84 -19.96 -6.61
CA PRO A 35 12.87 -20.02 -5.52
C PRO A 35 13.17 -21.07 -4.44
N GLU A 36 13.73 -22.21 -4.81
CA GLU A 36 13.96 -23.37 -3.94
C GLU A 36 14.98 -23.12 -2.84
N ILE A 37 15.92 -22.18 -3.05
CA ILE A 37 16.96 -21.86 -2.08
C ILE A 37 16.54 -20.77 -1.09
N ILE A 38 15.38 -20.12 -1.31
CA ILE A 38 14.92 -19.01 -0.47
C ILE A 38 14.46 -19.55 0.88
N LYS A 39 15.25 -19.23 1.90
CA LYS A 39 14.93 -19.53 3.30
C LYS A 39 13.94 -18.51 3.83
N LYS A 40 12.94 -19.00 4.57
CA LYS A 40 11.96 -18.19 5.31
C LYS A 40 12.29 -18.24 6.80
N LYS A 41 12.52 -17.08 7.42
CA LYS A 41 12.75 -16.98 8.87
C LYS A 41 11.82 -15.94 9.48
N GLN A 42 11.06 -16.33 10.50
CA GLN A 42 10.21 -15.41 11.24
C GLN A 42 11.07 -14.45 12.09
N VAL A 43 10.84 -13.15 11.98
CA VAL A 43 11.62 -12.07 12.64
C VAL A 43 10.90 -11.49 13.86
N GLY A 44 9.62 -11.81 14.05
CA GLY A 44 8.83 -11.43 15.21
C GLY A 44 7.69 -12.40 15.45
N LYS A 45 7.07 -12.38 16.63
CA LYS A 45 5.87 -13.20 16.87
C LYS A 45 4.68 -12.63 16.09
N TRP A 46 3.71 -13.48 15.78
CA TRP A 46 2.41 -13.04 15.31
C TRP A 46 1.76 -12.10 16.33
N GLN A 47 1.37 -10.91 15.88
CA GLN A 47 0.74 -9.87 16.69
C GLN A 47 -0.65 -9.56 16.14
N ALA A 48 -1.55 -9.10 17.01
CA ALA A 48 -2.86 -8.63 16.58
C ALA A 48 -2.72 -7.42 15.63
N SER A 49 -3.48 -7.45 14.54
CA SER A 49 -3.55 -6.39 13.55
C SER A 49 -4.96 -6.25 13.02
N LYS A 50 -5.16 -5.36 12.04
CA LYS A 50 -6.43 -5.15 11.36
C LYS A 50 -6.20 -5.20 9.85
N ALA A 51 -7.18 -5.74 9.13
CA ALA A 51 -7.21 -5.75 7.67
C ALA A 51 -8.48 -5.07 7.16
N MET A 52 -8.38 -4.38 6.02
CA MET A 52 -9.51 -3.72 5.37
C MET A 52 -10.08 -4.64 4.29
N LEU A 53 -11.23 -5.24 4.56
CA LEU A 53 -11.94 -6.12 3.65
C LEU A 53 -13.06 -5.36 2.95
N LEU A 54 -13.04 -5.35 1.62
CA LEU A 54 -14.12 -4.84 0.79
C LEU A 54 -15.02 -5.99 0.33
N ARG A 55 -16.32 -5.73 0.40
CA ARG A 55 -17.36 -6.56 -0.20
C ARG A 55 -18.09 -5.76 -1.25
N SER A 56 -18.38 -6.39 -2.37
CA SER A 56 -19.05 -5.74 -3.48
C SER A 56 -20.39 -5.12 -3.03
N GLY A 57 -20.55 -3.81 -3.27
CA GLY A 57 -21.78 -3.07 -2.93
C GLY A 57 -21.99 -2.77 -1.44
N LYS A 58 -21.08 -3.22 -0.54
CA LYS A 58 -21.12 -2.88 0.89
C LYS A 58 -20.03 -1.85 1.20
N GLN A 59 -20.45 -0.66 1.60
CA GLN A 59 -19.56 0.43 2.02
C GLN A 59 -19.95 0.92 3.43
N PRO A 60 -18.97 1.35 4.27
CA PRO A 60 -17.52 1.37 4.01
C PRO A 60 -16.91 -0.04 4.04
N ALA A 61 -15.61 -0.15 3.72
CA ALA A 61 -14.84 -1.37 3.93
C ALA A 61 -14.93 -1.83 5.40
N VAL A 62 -14.98 -3.15 5.61
CA VAL A 62 -15.09 -3.77 6.93
C VAL A 62 -13.70 -3.99 7.51
N VAL A 63 -13.52 -3.59 8.76
CA VAL A 63 -12.28 -3.82 9.50
C VAL A 63 -12.32 -5.21 10.13
N ILE A 64 -11.50 -6.13 9.64
CA ILE A 64 -11.41 -7.52 10.13
C ILE A 64 -10.25 -7.65 11.11
N ASN A 65 -10.43 -8.46 12.16
CA ASN A 65 -9.34 -8.86 13.05
C ASN A 65 -8.33 -9.73 12.28
N ALA A 66 -7.08 -9.34 12.32
CA ALA A 66 -6.00 -10.07 11.66
C ALA A 66 -4.86 -10.35 12.63
N LYS A 67 -3.93 -11.21 12.19
CA LYS A 67 -2.60 -11.30 12.76
C LYS A 67 -1.58 -10.86 11.72
N ARG A 68 -0.52 -10.20 12.17
CA ARG A 68 0.60 -9.75 11.35
C ARG A 68 1.92 -10.23 11.95
N THR A 69 2.88 -10.54 11.09
CA THR A 69 4.27 -10.78 11.48
C THR A 69 5.20 -10.37 10.34
N ASN A 70 6.51 -10.38 10.61
CA ASN A 70 7.54 -10.15 9.60
C ASN A 70 8.35 -11.43 9.39
N TYR A 71 8.72 -11.70 8.14
CA TYR A 71 9.67 -12.74 7.76
C TYR A 71 10.84 -12.13 7.00
N GLU A 72 12.04 -12.61 7.31
CA GLU A 72 13.22 -12.42 6.49
C GLU A 72 13.23 -13.54 5.45
N LEU A 73 13.33 -13.15 4.19
CA LEU A 73 13.61 -14.04 3.07
C LEU A 73 15.07 -13.86 2.67
N SER A 74 15.78 -14.96 2.43
CA SER A 74 17.18 -14.93 1.98
C SER A 74 17.53 -16.13 1.11
N ASP A 75 18.27 -15.89 0.02
CA ASP A 75 18.88 -16.93 -0.81
C ASP A 75 20.35 -17.21 -0.44
N GLY A 76 20.84 -16.61 0.65
CA GLY A 76 22.24 -16.68 1.10
C GLY A 76 23.13 -15.54 0.60
N SER A 77 22.73 -14.82 -0.45
CA SER A 77 23.44 -13.65 -0.97
C SER A 77 22.73 -12.35 -0.62
N GLU A 78 21.42 -12.32 -0.81
CA GLU A 78 20.56 -11.19 -0.48
C GLU A 78 19.59 -11.57 0.63
N LYS A 79 19.11 -10.56 1.33
CA LYS A 79 18.06 -10.70 2.33
C LYS A 79 17.14 -9.49 2.29
N PHE A 80 15.84 -9.70 2.47
CA PHE A 80 14.88 -8.63 2.69
C PHE A 80 13.79 -9.11 3.63
N THR A 81 13.10 -8.15 4.24
CA THR A 81 12.00 -8.42 5.17
C THR A 81 10.68 -8.15 4.48
N ILE A 82 9.74 -9.07 4.64
CA ILE A 82 8.35 -8.90 4.21
C ILE A 82 7.41 -9.01 5.40
N SER A 83 6.35 -8.21 5.37
CA SER A 83 5.25 -8.35 6.29
C SER A 83 4.24 -9.35 5.73
N VAL A 84 3.75 -10.22 6.59
CA VAL A 84 2.75 -11.24 6.28
C VAL A 84 1.56 -11.02 7.20
N THR A 85 0.38 -11.07 6.60
CA THR A 85 -0.90 -10.89 7.29
C THR A 85 -1.73 -12.16 7.10
N ALA A 86 -2.40 -12.58 8.18
CA ALA A 86 -3.32 -13.72 8.20
C ALA A 86 -4.64 -13.32 8.85
N PHE A 87 -5.76 -13.67 8.24
CA PHE A 87 -7.09 -13.51 8.84
C PHE A 87 -8.07 -14.54 8.28
N SER A 88 -9.18 -14.69 8.97
CA SER A 88 -10.37 -15.35 8.45
C SER A 88 -11.55 -14.41 8.63
N ASP A 89 -12.39 -14.34 7.61
CA ASP A 89 -13.67 -13.67 7.72
C ASP A 89 -14.72 -14.61 8.33
N SER A 90 -15.39 -14.16 9.38
CA SER A 90 -16.41 -14.96 10.06
C SER A 90 -17.75 -15.01 9.31
N GLU A 91 -18.00 -14.05 8.41
CA GLU A 91 -19.26 -13.99 7.65
C GLU A 91 -19.25 -14.99 6.49
N SER A 92 -18.17 -15.06 5.71
CA SER A 92 -18.05 -15.97 4.57
C SER A 92 -17.24 -17.23 4.83
N GLY A 93 -16.42 -17.25 5.89
CA GLY A 93 -15.43 -18.30 6.11
C GLY A 93 -14.19 -18.18 5.22
N SER A 94 -14.10 -17.17 4.35
CA SER A 94 -12.94 -16.94 3.50
C SER A 94 -11.71 -16.65 4.35
N ILE A 95 -10.56 -17.14 3.90
CA ILE A 95 -9.29 -16.97 4.59
C ILE A 95 -8.32 -16.18 3.73
N TRP A 96 -7.42 -15.48 4.40
CA TRP A 96 -6.24 -14.90 3.80
C TRP A 96 -5.03 -15.28 4.60
N VAL A 97 -3.97 -15.72 3.91
CA VAL A 97 -2.61 -15.60 4.41
C VAL A 97 -1.65 -15.33 3.28
N GLY A 98 -0.79 -14.34 3.45
CA GLY A 98 0.19 -13.96 2.45
C GLY A 98 0.86 -12.64 2.79
N ARG A 99 1.63 -12.11 1.83
CA ARG A 99 2.20 -10.76 1.95
C ARG A 99 1.12 -9.75 2.34
N GLU A 100 1.46 -8.83 3.23
CA GLU A 100 0.59 -7.74 3.64
C GLU A 100 0.22 -6.87 2.43
N GLN A 101 -1.06 -6.53 2.32
CA GLN A 101 -1.65 -5.80 1.19
C GLN A 101 -2.24 -4.48 1.69
N ILE A 102 -2.54 -3.58 0.76
CA ILE A 102 -3.20 -2.31 1.10
C ILE A 102 -4.69 -2.54 1.40
N GLY A 103 -5.32 -3.42 0.63
CA GLY A 103 -6.71 -3.82 0.83
C GLY A 103 -6.97 -5.21 0.28
N TYR A 104 -8.13 -5.74 0.66
CA TYR A 104 -8.57 -7.10 0.35
C TYR A 104 -9.98 -7.06 -0.23
N LEU A 105 -10.22 -7.76 -1.33
CA LEU A 105 -11.52 -7.91 -1.99
C LEU A 105 -12.05 -9.33 -1.74
N GLU A 106 -13.30 -9.45 -1.33
CA GLU A 106 -13.98 -10.74 -1.25
C GLU A 106 -14.68 -11.08 -2.56
N ILE A 107 -14.13 -12.02 -3.34
CA ILE A 107 -14.62 -12.42 -4.66
C ILE A 107 -14.89 -13.92 -4.64
N ASP A 108 -16.13 -14.33 -4.90
CA ASP A 108 -16.52 -15.75 -5.00
C ASP A 108 -16.02 -16.64 -3.85
N ASN A 109 -16.20 -16.18 -2.60
CA ASN A 109 -15.73 -16.84 -1.37
C ASN A 109 -14.20 -17.00 -1.28
N LYS A 110 -13.45 -16.23 -2.06
CA LYS A 110 -11.99 -16.09 -1.97
C LYS A 110 -11.62 -14.65 -1.63
N ILE A 111 -10.40 -14.48 -1.13
CA ILE A 111 -9.83 -13.15 -0.89
C ILE A 111 -8.79 -12.84 -1.94
N LEU A 112 -8.96 -11.72 -2.64
CA LEU A 112 -7.99 -11.12 -3.54
C LEU A 112 -7.39 -9.87 -2.89
N GLY A 113 -6.11 -9.92 -2.56
CA GLY A 113 -5.36 -8.78 -2.07
C GLY A 113 -4.82 -7.90 -3.19
N PHE A 114 -4.67 -6.61 -2.92
CA PHE A 114 -4.01 -5.67 -3.84
C PHE A 114 -2.96 -4.80 -3.14
N HIS A 115 -1.84 -4.61 -3.83
CA HIS A 115 -0.76 -3.73 -3.43
C HIS A 115 -0.39 -2.80 -4.57
N VAL A 116 -0.33 -1.50 -4.30
CA VAL A 116 0.11 -0.50 -5.28
C VAL A 116 1.63 -0.40 -5.21
N PHE A 117 2.33 -0.50 -6.32
CA PHE A 117 3.78 -0.37 -6.40
C PHE A 117 4.17 0.46 -7.63
N GLY A 118 4.59 1.70 -7.40
CA GLY A 118 4.83 2.66 -8.48
C GLY A 118 3.58 2.84 -9.34
N GLU A 119 3.71 2.58 -10.64
CA GLU A 119 2.61 2.64 -11.61
C GLU A 119 1.79 1.33 -11.71
N MET A 120 2.05 0.34 -10.87
CA MET A 120 1.41 -0.97 -10.96
C MET A 120 0.55 -1.29 -9.74
N ILE A 121 -0.45 -2.14 -9.94
CA ILE A 121 -1.12 -2.89 -8.87
C ILE A 121 -0.73 -4.35 -9.00
N LEU A 122 -0.16 -4.89 -7.93
CA LEU A 122 0.07 -6.32 -7.75
C LEU A 122 -1.19 -6.94 -7.16
N TRP A 123 -1.72 -7.94 -7.83
CA TRP A 123 -2.84 -8.75 -7.35
C TRP A 123 -2.32 -10.07 -6.79
N THR A 124 -2.78 -10.41 -5.60
CA THR A 124 -2.32 -11.60 -4.89
C THR A 124 -3.52 -12.35 -4.33
N GLU A 125 -3.58 -13.65 -4.55
CA GLU A 125 -4.54 -14.51 -3.84
C GLU A 125 -3.93 -15.02 -2.52
N SER A 126 -4.76 -15.55 -1.64
CA SER A 126 -4.27 -16.22 -0.44
C SER A 126 -3.32 -17.37 -0.83
N ILE A 127 -2.18 -17.48 -0.16
CA ILE A 127 -1.19 -18.53 -0.42
C ILE A 127 -1.70 -19.90 0.01
N LEU A 128 -2.57 -19.93 1.03
CA LEU A 128 -3.27 -21.15 1.40
C LEU A 128 -4.64 -21.15 0.76
N ASP A 129 -4.98 -22.27 0.12
CA ASP A 129 -6.32 -22.56 -0.35
C ASP A 129 -7.28 -22.71 0.84
N HIS A 130 -8.51 -22.25 0.63
CA HIS A 130 -9.60 -22.55 1.55
C HIS A 130 -9.98 -24.04 1.42
N ASP A 131 -9.85 -24.80 2.51
CA ASP A 131 -10.40 -26.15 2.59
C ASP A 131 -11.86 -26.07 3.10
N PRO A 132 -12.87 -26.30 2.26
CA PRO A 132 -14.27 -26.18 2.63
C PRO A 132 -14.74 -27.24 3.65
N LYS A 133 -13.95 -28.28 3.88
CA LYS A 133 -14.21 -29.30 4.93
C LYS A 133 -13.57 -28.92 6.27
N SER A 134 -12.74 -27.89 6.27
CA SER A 134 -12.05 -27.40 7.43
C SER A 134 -13.04 -26.66 8.33
N THR A 135 -13.08 -27.02 9.61
CA THR A 135 -13.82 -26.26 10.64
C THR A 135 -13.13 -24.93 10.98
N LEU A 136 -12.22 -24.45 10.12
CA LEU A 136 -11.26 -23.40 10.43
C LEU A 136 -11.68 -22.05 9.86
N PRO A 137 -12.12 -21.17 10.76
CA PRO A 137 -11.82 -19.76 10.64
C PRO A 137 -10.95 -19.28 11.82
N ASP A 138 -10.26 -20.17 12.54
CA ASP A 138 -9.30 -19.70 13.57
C ASP A 138 -7.98 -19.30 12.91
N VAL A 139 -7.66 -18.01 13.02
CA VAL A 139 -6.40 -17.41 12.57
C VAL A 139 -5.17 -18.17 13.11
N THR A 140 -5.25 -18.78 14.30
CA THR A 140 -4.15 -19.59 14.85
C THR A 140 -3.84 -20.81 13.97
N ASN A 141 -4.87 -21.50 13.48
CA ASN A 141 -4.68 -22.65 12.61
C ASN A 141 -4.17 -22.21 11.22
N ILE A 142 -4.68 -21.09 10.69
CA ILE A 142 -4.14 -20.49 9.45
C ILE A 142 -2.64 -20.23 9.59
N THR A 143 -2.21 -19.59 10.70
CA THR A 143 -0.77 -19.33 10.94
C THR A 143 0.03 -20.62 11.07
N ASN A 144 -0.49 -21.66 11.74
CA ASN A 144 0.20 -22.96 11.87
C ASN A 144 0.39 -23.65 10.51
N HIS A 145 -0.65 -23.66 9.66
CA HIS A 145 -0.56 -24.20 8.30
C HIS A 145 0.44 -23.42 7.45
N PHE A 146 0.46 -22.09 7.59
CA PHE A 146 1.44 -21.25 6.91
C PHE A 146 2.87 -21.59 7.31
N GLU A 147 3.15 -21.77 8.61
CA GLU A 147 4.49 -22.13 9.06
C GLU A 147 4.93 -23.49 8.51
N LYS A 148 4.02 -24.47 8.52
CA LYS A 148 4.31 -25.84 8.11
C LYS A 148 4.49 -25.99 6.60
N ASN A 149 3.67 -25.31 5.80
CA ASN A 149 3.50 -25.64 4.39
C ASN A 149 4.08 -24.58 3.43
N VAL A 150 4.26 -23.33 3.87
CA VAL A 150 4.69 -22.24 2.98
C VAL A 150 6.21 -22.05 3.05
N THR A 151 6.89 -22.23 1.92
CA THR A 151 8.33 -21.99 1.78
C THR A 151 8.65 -20.52 1.50
N GLY A 152 9.91 -20.11 1.62
CA GLY A 152 10.34 -18.76 1.24
C GLY A 152 10.10 -18.47 -0.24
N GLY A 153 10.33 -19.46 -1.11
CA GLY A 153 10.07 -19.34 -2.54
C GLY A 153 8.60 -19.14 -2.90
N SER A 154 7.71 -19.97 -2.35
CA SER A 154 6.26 -19.81 -2.57
C SER A 154 5.74 -18.47 -2.06
N LEU A 155 6.24 -18.01 -0.92
CA LEU A 155 5.90 -16.69 -0.37
C LEU A 155 6.42 -15.52 -1.22
N GLN A 156 7.55 -15.70 -1.88
CA GLN A 156 8.08 -14.71 -2.81
C GLN A 156 7.30 -14.66 -4.12
N ALA A 157 6.86 -15.81 -4.62
CA ALA A 157 6.22 -15.95 -5.92
C ALA A 157 4.70 -15.69 -5.92
N ALA A 158 4.09 -15.35 -4.79
CA ALA A 158 2.62 -15.32 -4.60
C ALA A 158 1.84 -14.25 -5.41
N ASN A 159 2.49 -13.49 -6.31
CA ASN A 159 1.82 -12.50 -7.13
C ASN A 159 1.19 -13.15 -8.37
N ASN A 160 -0.11 -12.98 -8.54
CA ASN A 160 -0.91 -13.66 -9.56
C ASN A 160 -1.42 -12.72 -10.67
N GLY A 161 -1.07 -11.43 -10.62
CA GLY A 161 -1.52 -10.46 -11.62
C GLY A 161 -0.93 -9.07 -11.48
N LEU A 162 -0.96 -8.33 -12.58
CA LEU A 162 -0.53 -6.94 -12.68
C LEU A 162 -1.62 -6.10 -13.36
N THR A 163 -1.85 -4.89 -12.85
CA THR A 163 -2.56 -3.82 -13.57
C THR A 163 -1.62 -2.65 -13.74
N ASN A 164 -1.49 -2.12 -14.95
CA ASN A 164 -0.73 -0.90 -15.20
C ASN A 164 -1.64 0.34 -15.07
N LEU A 165 -1.36 1.21 -14.10
CA LEU A 165 -2.14 2.43 -13.84
C LEU A 165 -1.95 3.52 -14.90
N LYS A 166 -0.85 3.48 -15.67
CA LYS A 166 -0.58 4.42 -16.78
C LYS A 166 -1.23 4.04 -18.10
N GLU A 167 -1.93 2.92 -18.18
CA GLU A 167 -2.46 2.44 -19.45
C GLU A 167 -3.42 3.45 -20.11
N ILE A 168 -4.13 4.24 -19.31
CA ILE A 168 -5.07 5.26 -19.80
C ILE A 168 -4.43 6.65 -19.94
N ASP A 169 -3.45 6.98 -19.09
CA ASP A 169 -2.84 8.31 -19.05
C ASP A 169 -1.32 8.19 -18.83
N GLN A 170 -0.58 8.33 -19.94
CA GLN A 170 0.89 8.25 -19.94
C GLN A 170 1.54 9.51 -19.33
N ASP A 171 0.83 10.63 -19.28
CA ASP A 171 1.33 11.93 -18.79
C ASP A 171 0.97 12.19 -17.32
N SER A 172 0.38 11.19 -16.64
CA SER A 172 -0.03 11.30 -15.24
C SER A 172 1.13 11.78 -14.35
N ARG A 173 0.85 12.79 -13.50
CA ARG A 173 1.79 13.25 -12.48
C ARG A 173 1.75 12.36 -11.25
N VAL A 174 0.61 11.75 -10.96
CA VAL A 174 0.46 10.85 -9.80
C VAL A 174 1.18 9.51 -10.02
N PHE A 175 1.17 8.99 -11.25
CA PHE A 175 1.84 7.73 -11.61
C PHE A 175 3.19 7.97 -12.30
N GLY A 176 3.49 9.23 -12.64
CA GLY A 176 4.65 9.64 -13.42
C GLY A 176 5.98 9.27 -12.76
N ASN A 177 7.00 9.06 -13.61
CA ASN A 177 8.37 9.07 -13.12
C ASN A 177 8.67 10.52 -12.74
N GLY A 178 8.63 10.83 -11.44
CA GLY A 178 9.36 11.98 -10.93
C GLY A 178 10.77 11.96 -11.52
N TYR A 179 11.27 13.13 -11.95
CA TYR A 179 12.54 13.29 -12.66
C TYR A 179 13.62 12.31 -12.12
N GLY A 180 14.02 11.32 -12.93
CA GLY A 180 15.25 10.55 -12.74
C GLY A 180 15.21 9.24 -11.94
N SER A 181 14.06 8.63 -11.64
CA SER A 181 13.99 7.32 -10.97
C SER A 181 13.34 6.24 -11.83
N SER A 182 13.96 5.05 -11.86
CA SER A 182 13.46 3.81 -12.51
C SER A 182 12.36 3.11 -11.69
N GLY A 183 11.75 3.81 -10.74
CA GLY A 183 10.72 3.31 -9.84
C GLY A 183 10.04 4.49 -9.17
N GLY A 184 9.34 5.30 -9.97
CA GLY A 184 8.72 6.56 -9.56
C GLY A 184 7.98 6.51 -8.21
N PRO A 185 7.76 7.68 -7.59
CA PRO A 185 7.22 7.77 -6.24
C PRO A 185 5.94 6.94 -6.09
N MET A 186 5.92 6.03 -5.10
CA MET A 186 4.80 5.12 -4.89
C MET A 186 3.56 5.89 -4.44
N PRO A 187 2.46 5.90 -5.22
CA PRO A 187 1.27 6.64 -4.85
C PRO A 187 0.66 6.05 -3.59
N ILE A 188 0.25 6.94 -2.69
CA ILE A 188 -0.37 6.61 -1.42
C ILE A 188 -1.85 6.38 -1.67
N VAL A 189 -2.35 5.20 -1.30
CA VAL A 189 -3.78 4.91 -1.32
C VAL A 189 -4.45 5.63 -0.16
N THR A 190 -5.30 6.61 -0.48
CA THR A 190 -6.03 7.43 0.50
C THR A 190 -7.47 6.99 0.69
N GLY A 191 -7.97 6.15 -0.22
CA GLY A 191 -9.29 5.54 -0.10
C GLY A 191 -9.53 4.52 -1.19
N PHE A 192 -10.50 3.64 -0.96
CA PHE A 192 -10.94 2.68 -1.95
C PHE A 192 -12.41 2.32 -1.73
N GLN A 193 -13.11 2.05 -2.82
CA GLN A 193 -14.51 1.63 -2.86
C GLN A 193 -14.66 0.55 -3.90
N TRP A 194 -15.54 -0.42 -3.66
CA TRP A 194 -15.80 -1.49 -4.61
C TRP A 194 -17.31 -1.69 -4.76
N ASP A 195 -17.76 -1.59 -5.99
CA ASP A 195 -19.15 -1.86 -6.36
C ASP A 195 -19.19 -2.73 -7.62
N ARG A 196 -19.98 -3.81 -7.55
CA ARG A 196 -20.06 -4.87 -8.56
C ARG A 196 -18.67 -5.41 -8.87
N ASN A 197 -18.08 -5.00 -9.99
CA ASN A 197 -16.75 -5.40 -10.45
C ASN A 197 -15.77 -4.22 -10.61
N LEU A 198 -16.17 -3.02 -10.20
CA LEU A 198 -15.37 -1.80 -10.41
C LEU A 198 -14.75 -1.34 -9.09
N LEU A 199 -13.46 -1.56 -8.93
CA LEU A 199 -12.67 -1.03 -7.83
C LEU A 199 -12.29 0.42 -8.13
N LYS A 200 -12.76 1.34 -7.30
CA LYS A 200 -12.36 2.74 -7.33
C LYS A 200 -11.28 2.97 -6.27
N LEU A 201 -10.10 3.41 -6.68
CA LEU A 201 -9.02 3.80 -5.77
C LEU A 201 -8.80 5.31 -5.82
N SER A 202 -8.71 5.92 -4.65
CA SER A 202 -8.22 7.29 -4.47
C SER A 202 -6.75 7.24 -4.11
N LEU A 203 -5.93 7.94 -4.90
CA LEU A 203 -4.48 7.90 -4.87
C LEU A 203 -3.94 9.33 -4.71
N THR A 204 -2.83 9.48 -4.03
CA THR A 204 -2.14 10.77 -3.86
C THR A 204 -0.66 10.53 -4.00
N GLU A 205 0.03 11.35 -4.80
CA GLU A 205 1.49 11.24 -4.87
C GLU A 205 2.14 11.60 -3.53
N PRO A 206 3.34 11.11 -3.22
CA PRO A 206 4.04 11.36 -1.96
C PRO A 206 4.22 12.84 -1.59
N GLU A 207 4.45 13.72 -2.58
CA GLU A 207 4.55 15.18 -2.38
C GLU A 207 3.20 15.84 -2.13
N LYS A 208 2.10 15.10 -2.38
CA LYS A 208 0.72 15.53 -2.20
C LYS A 208 0.36 16.77 -3.02
N LEU A 209 0.98 17.02 -4.18
CA LEU A 209 0.60 18.10 -5.09
C LEU A 209 -0.51 17.64 -6.04
N TYR A 210 -0.53 16.37 -6.40
CA TYR A 210 -1.55 15.76 -7.26
C TYR A 210 -2.29 14.61 -6.57
N GLU A 211 -3.55 14.45 -6.93
CA GLU A 211 -4.39 13.32 -6.53
C GLU A 211 -5.07 12.73 -7.75
N ALA A 212 -5.21 11.41 -7.74
CA ALA A 212 -5.86 10.67 -8.80
C ALA A 212 -6.97 9.79 -8.24
N THR A 213 -7.99 9.56 -9.05
CA THR A 213 -8.98 8.52 -8.85
C THR A 213 -8.91 7.58 -10.03
N VAL A 214 -8.73 6.28 -9.77
CA VAL A 214 -8.70 5.25 -10.81
C VAL A 214 -9.84 4.27 -10.60
N TRP A 215 -10.43 3.81 -11.69
CA TRP A 215 -11.47 2.80 -11.71
C TRP A 215 -10.95 1.60 -12.48
N ILE A 216 -10.91 0.45 -11.81
CA ILE A 216 -10.31 -0.78 -12.30
C ILE A 216 -11.37 -1.86 -12.32
N ASP A 217 -11.52 -2.52 -13.45
CA ASP A 217 -12.32 -3.73 -13.52
C ASP A 217 -11.54 -4.87 -12.85
N VAL A 218 -12.09 -5.43 -11.78
CA VAL A 218 -11.41 -6.43 -10.96
C VAL A 218 -11.23 -7.76 -11.70
N ASN A 219 -12.13 -8.09 -12.63
CA ASN A 219 -12.09 -9.34 -13.38
C ASN A 219 -11.07 -9.28 -14.52
N SER A 220 -11.12 -8.23 -15.34
CA SER A 220 -10.17 -8.06 -16.43
C SER A 220 -8.83 -7.49 -15.96
N ARG A 221 -8.77 -6.93 -14.74
CA ARG A 221 -7.63 -6.22 -14.17
C ARG A 221 -7.20 -5.02 -15.02
N GLU A 222 -8.10 -4.49 -15.83
CA GLU A 222 -7.83 -3.33 -16.68
C GLU A 222 -8.32 -2.06 -15.99
N VAL A 223 -7.55 -0.99 -16.14
CA VAL A 223 -8.04 0.34 -15.80
C VAL A 223 -9.11 0.71 -16.81
N LYS A 224 -10.28 1.17 -16.34
CA LYS A 224 -11.39 1.65 -17.19
C LYS A 224 -11.44 3.16 -17.27
N LYS A 225 -10.98 3.84 -16.23
CA LYS A 225 -10.95 5.30 -16.16
C LYS A 225 -9.88 5.75 -15.16
N ALA A 226 -9.27 6.90 -15.43
CA ALA A 226 -8.46 7.65 -14.49
C ALA A 226 -8.87 9.13 -14.54
N GLU A 227 -8.91 9.78 -13.39
CA GLU A 227 -9.08 11.23 -13.26
C GLU A 227 -7.97 11.76 -12.36
N GLU A 228 -7.21 12.73 -12.85
CA GLU A 228 -6.14 13.39 -12.09
C GLU A 228 -6.44 14.88 -11.94
N LYS A 229 -6.08 15.44 -10.78
CA LYS A 229 -6.14 16.88 -10.53
C LYS A 229 -5.10 17.30 -9.49
N ARG A 230 -4.89 18.62 -9.38
CA ARG A 230 -4.13 19.17 -8.25
C ARG A 230 -4.88 18.93 -6.95
N SER A 231 -4.13 18.53 -5.93
CA SER A 231 -4.63 18.51 -4.56
C SER A 231 -4.86 19.94 -4.07
N LYS A 232 -5.42 20.09 -2.87
CA LYS A 232 -5.53 21.41 -2.20
C LYS A 232 -4.17 22.09 -2.02
N LEU A 233 -3.11 21.32 -1.71
CA LEU A 233 -1.76 21.86 -1.54
C LEU A 233 -1.16 22.24 -2.91
N GLY A 234 -1.28 21.37 -3.90
CA GLY A 234 -0.77 21.63 -5.24
C GLY A 234 -1.42 22.85 -5.89
N GLU A 235 -2.74 23.03 -5.70
CA GLU A 235 -3.46 24.19 -6.21
C GLU A 235 -2.99 25.49 -5.54
N LYS A 236 -2.79 25.48 -4.22
CA LYS A 236 -2.26 26.63 -3.49
C LYS A 236 -0.90 27.07 -4.04
N LEU A 237 0.05 26.13 -4.17
CA LEU A 237 1.39 26.42 -4.67
C LEU A 237 1.38 26.91 -6.12
N TYR A 238 0.51 26.34 -6.96
CA TYR A 238 0.34 26.79 -8.33
C TYR A 238 -0.12 28.26 -8.42
N GLN A 239 -1.10 28.65 -7.60
CA GLN A 239 -1.57 30.04 -7.57
C GLN A 239 -0.51 31.01 -7.04
N GLU A 240 0.26 30.63 -6.02
CA GLU A 240 1.37 31.43 -5.50
C GLU A 240 2.46 31.66 -6.56
N GLN A 241 2.84 30.61 -7.30
CA GLN A 241 3.80 30.70 -8.41
C GLN A 241 3.29 31.59 -9.54
N LYS A 242 2.01 31.44 -9.91
CA LYS A 242 1.38 32.27 -10.96
C LYS A 242 1.35 33.74 -10.57
N ALA A 243 1.03 34.06 -9.31
CA ALA A 243 1.05 35.42 -8.79
C ALA A 243 2.46 36.01 -8.78
N ALA A 244 3.45 35.24 -8.33
CA ALA A 244 4.85 35.66 -8.33
C ALA A 244 5.38 35.95 -9.74
N LEU A 245 5.06 35.10 -10.72
CA LEU A 245 5.47 35.29 -12.11
C LEU A 245 4.84 36.55 -12.72
N LYS A 246 3.55 36.78 -12.44
CA LYS A 246 2.86 38.00 -12.89
C LYS A 246 3.53 39.26 -12.32
N ALA A 247 3.84 39.27 -11.03
CA ALA A 247 4.51 40.40 -10.38
C ALA A 247 5.94 40.63 -10.93
N GLN A 248 6.65 39.58 -11.34
CA GLN A 248 7.96 39.71 -11.99
C GLN A 248 7.86 40.31 -13.39
N ASN A 249 6.85 39.91 -14.18
CA ASN A 249 6.65 40.43 -15.53
C ASN A 249 6.24 41.91 -15.48
N GLU A 250 5.32 42.29 -14.59
CA GLU A 250 4.93 43.70 -14.40
C GLU A 250 6.10 44.59 -13.95
N LYS A 251 7.01 44.07 -13.10
CA LYS A 251 8.24 44.78 -12.74
C LYS A 251 9.20 44.97 -13.92
N LYS A 252 9.31 43.97 -14.81
CA LYS A 252 10.15 44.06 -16.00
C LYS A 252 9.59 45.06 -17.02
N GLU A 253 8.28 45.09 -17.20
CA GLU A 253 7.60 46.04 -18.10
C GLU A 253 7.71 47.49 -17.60
N ASN A 254 7.59 47.72 -16.29
CA ASN A 254 7.72 49.07 -15.70
C ASN A 254 9.18 49.57 -15.57
N SER A 255 10.17 48.75 -15.94
CA SER A 255 11.59 49.11 -15.90
C SER A 255 12.19 49.35 -17.30
N GLN A 256 11.36 49.30 -18.36
CA GLN A 256 11.69 49.67 -19.74
C GLN A 256 11.13 51.06 -20.06
#